data_AF-A0A3N4SMG2-F1
#
_entry.id   AF-A0A3N4SMG2-F1
#
_cell.length_a   1.000
_cell.length_b   1.000
_cell.length_c   1.000
_cell.angle_alpha   90.00
_cell.angle_beta   90.00
_cell.angle_gamma   90.00
#
_symmetry.space_group_name_H-M   'P 1'
#
loop_
_entity.id
_entity.type
_entity.pdbx_description
1 polymer ?
#
loop_
_entity_poly.entity_id
_entity_poly.type
_entity_poly.pdbx_seq_one_letter_code
_entity_poly.pdbx_strand_id
1 'polypeptide(L)'
;MGLELELGYDLLGGRLRSIGDVQLTYGGWGGRPRALGSLSLEYDLLGSRLRWIGDTEITYGRLGSVPRTFGTWDVDCTAWAGIPRRIGPYPVEHPRLSGRVSAIGPIGVSYGLLGGRPRRVVLPEGWTALPDDVLRVLFLVLHLQAERNRGSSSAA
;
A
#
# COMPACT_ATOMS: atom_id res chain seq x y z
N MET A 1 17.17 -5.85 17.79
CA MET A 1 15.72 -6.05 17.53
C MET A 1 15.25 -4.82 16.77
N GLY A 2 14.67 -4.99 15.57
CA GLY A 2 14.20 -3.86 14.75
C GLY A 2 13.00 -3.15 15.38
N LEU A 3 12.80 -1.88 15.02
CA LEU A 3 11.63 -1.10 15.45
C LEU A 3 10.37 -1.64 14.75
N GLU A 4 9.26 -1.74 15.48
CA GLU A 4 7.96 -2.10 14.90
C GLU A 4 7.04 -0.88 14.86
N LEU A 5 6.49 -0.58 13.68
CA LEU A 5 5.45 0.42 13.51
C LEU A 5 4.09 -0.25 13.43
N GLU A 6 3.12 0.27 14.18
CA GLU A 6 1.75 -0.24 14.15
C GLU A 6 0.96 0.31 12.96
N LEU A 7 0.15 -0.55 12.34
CA LEU A 7 -0.83 -0.17 11.34
C LEU A 7 -2.18 0.00 12.03
N GLY A 8 -2.62 1.24 12.19
CA GLY A 8 -3.92 1.56 12.79
C GLY A 8 -5.05 1.41 11.78
N TYR A 9 -6.22 0.94 12.23
CA TYR A 9 -7.41 0.78 11.39
C TYR A 9 -8.62 1.46 12.01
N ASP A 10 -9.66 1.69 11.22
CA ASP A 10 -10.95 2.17 11.72
C ASP A 10 -11.63 1.15 12.66
N LEU A 11 -12.71 1.57 13.33
CA LEU A 11 -13.43 0.73 14.32
C LEU A 11 -13.95 -0.57 13.71
N LEU A 12 -14.36 -0.53 12.43
CA LEU A 12 -14.79 -1.72 11.67
C LEU A 12 -13.60 -2.54 11.16
N GLY A 13 -12.38 -2.02 11.28
CA GLY A 13 -11.14 -2.66 10.89
C GLY A 13 -10.96 -2.87 9.38
N GLY A 14 -11.77 -2.18 8.57
CA GLY A 14 -11.79 -2.31 7.12
C GLY A 14 -10.93 -1.26 6.39
N ARG A 15 -10.48 -0.22 7.09
CA ARG A 15 -9.73 0.89 6.48
C ARG A 15 -8.49 1.23 7.29
N LEU A 16 -7.35 1.33 6.61
CA LEU A 16 -6.09 1.77 7.20
C LEU A 16 -6.20 3.24 7.61
N ARG A 17 -5.89 3.57 8.86
CA ARG A 17 -6.00 4.91 9.44
C ARG A 17 -4.66 5.49 9.84
N SER A 18 -3.65 4.66 10.09
CA SER A 18 -2.30 5.14 10.35
C SER A 18 -1.24 4.11 9.98
N ILE A 19 -0.02 4.61 9.74
CA ILE A 19 1.21 3.83 9.58
C ILE A 19 2.23 4.42 10.56
N GLY A 20 2.42 3.77 11.70
CA GLY A 20 3.12 4.38 12.84
C GLY A 20 2.45 5.71 13.22
N ASP A 21 3.24 6.77 13.29
CA ASP A 21 2.77 8.13 13.61
C ASP A 21 2.11 8.83 12.42
N VAL A 22 2.24 8.30 11.20
CA VAL A 22 1.68 8.90 9.99
C VAL A 22 0.19 8.60 9.89
N GLN A 23 -0.64 9.64 9.90
CA GLN A 23 -2.11 9.51 9.84
C GLN A 23 -2.64 9.51 8.40
N LEU A 24 -3.67 8.71 8.14
CA LEU A 24 -4.45 8.75 6.91
C LEU A 24 -5.74 9.55 7.14
N THR A 25 -5.93 10.60 6.36
CA THR A 25 -7.17 11.37 6.37
C THR A 25 -8.12 10.86 5.30
N TYR A 26 -9.42 10.98 5.55
CA TYR A 26 -10.48 10.52 4.66
C TYR A 26 -11.43 11.68 4.41
N GLY A 27 -11.96 11.78 3.19
CA GLY A 27 -13.02 12.73 2.87
C GLY A 27 -14.36 12.36 3.50
N GLY A 28 -15.25 13.34 3.65
CA GLY A 28 -16.60 13.10 4.19
C GLY A 28 -17.47 12.20 3.32
N TRP A 29 -17.19 12.12 2.02
CA TRP A 29 -17.85 11.22 1.07
C TRP A 29 -16.79 10.40 0.33
N GLY A 30 -16.94 9.07 0.36
CA GLY A 30 -16.03 8.12 -0.28
C GLY A 30 -15.14 7.38 0.72
N GLY A 31 -15.13 6.04 0.66
CA GLY A 31 -14.33 5.17 1.53
C GLY A 31 -12.82 5.13 1.23
N ARG A 32 -12.28 6.20 0.64
CA ARG A 32 -10.91 6.29 0.12
C ARG A 32 -10.11 7.36 0.88
N PRO A 33 -8.83 7.11 1.20
CA PRO A 33 -8.00 8.08 1.87
C PRO A 33 -7.70 9.28 0.95
N ARG A 34 -7.57 10.49 1.51
CA ARG A 34 -7.26 11.74 0.78
C ARG A 34 -5.89 12.31 1.11
N ALA A 35 -5.30 11.92 2.23
CA ALA A 35 -3.92 12.26 2.55
C ALA A 35 -3.25 11.14 3.34
N LEU A 36 -1.93 11.07 3.23
CA LEU A 36 -1.02 10.24 4.02
C LEU A 36 -0.03 11.18 4.71
N GLY A 37 -0.28 11.51 5.98
CA GLY A 37 0.43 12.57 6.68
C GLY A 37 0.24 13.91 5.98
N SER A 38 1.35 14.53 5.55
CA SER A 38 1.38 15.76 4.76
C SER A 38 1.19 15.53 3.25
N LEU A 39 1.20 14.28 2.77
CA LEU A 39 1.14 13.95 1.35
C LEU A 39 -0.31 13.86 0.88
N SER A 40 -0.69 14.64 -0.13
CA SER A 40 -2.00 14.54 -0.77
C SER A 40 -2.15 13.23 -1.54
N LEU A 41 -3.37 12.69 -1.59
CA LEU A 41 -3.71 11.52 -2.40
C LEU A 41 -4.74 11.92 -3.44
N GLU A 42 -4.37 11.82 -4.72
CA GLU A 42 -5.25 12.19 -5.82
C GLU A 42 -5.63 10.97 -6.65
N TYR A 43 -6.88 10.95 -7.10
CA TYR A 43 -7.45 9.85 -7.87
C TYR A 43 -7.75 10.32 -9.30
N ASP A 44 -7.94 9.36 -10.22
CA ASP A 44 -8.42 9.67 -11.56
C ASP A 44 -9.82 10.32 -11.56
N LEU A 45 -10.26 10.82 -12.72
CA LEU A 45 -11.55 11.51 -12.89
C LEU A 45 -12.75 10.69 -12.42
N LEU A 46 -12.68 9.36 -12.50
CA LEU A 46 -13.72 8.44 -12.04
C LEU A 46 -13.60 8.12 -10.55
N GLY A 47 -12.59 8.67 -9.87
CA GLY A 47 -12.28 8.41 -8.47
C GLY A 47 -11.89 6.97 -8.18
N SER A 48 -11.52 6.20 -9.22
CA SER A 48 -11.38 4.74 -9.21
C SER A 48 -9.95 4.28 -8.94
N ARG A 49 -8.94 5.06 -9.35
CA ARG A 49 -7.51 4.69 -9.24
C ARG A 49 -6.71 5.83 -8.62
N LEU A 50 -5.82 5.49 -7.71
CA LEU A 50 -4.89 6.44 -7.09
C LEU A 50 -3.83 6.85 -8.12
N ARG A 51 -3.77 8.14 -8.47
CA ARG A 51 -2.85 8.69 -9.48
C ARG A 51 -1.67 9.44 -8.88
N TRP A 52 -1.80 9.96 -7.66
CA TRP A 52 -0.72 10.72 -7.03
C TRP A 52 -0.63 10.42 -5.53
N ILE A 53 0.61 10.38 -5.04
CA ILE A 53 0.95 10.40 -3.61
C ILE A 53 1.94 11.54 -3.40
N GLY A 54 1.45 12.66 -2.87
CA GLY A 54 2.19 13.92 -2.82
C GLY A 54 2.59 14.34 -4.23
N ASP A 55 3.89 14.48 -4.45
CA ASP A 55 4.52 14.82 -5.72
C ASP A 55 4.83 13.60 -6.62
N THR A 56 4.48 12.38 -6.18
CA THR A 56 4.80 11.15 -6.91
C THR A 56 3.62 10.67 -7.75
N GLU A 57 3.77 10.66 -9.08
CA GLU A 57 2.78 10.14 -10.00
C GLU A 57 2.76 8.60 -10.03
N ILE A 58 1.56 8.01 -10.14
CA ILE A 58 1.36 6.60 -10.48
C ILE A 58 0.73 6.54 -11.87
N THR A 59 1.43 5.91 -12.81
CA THR A 59 0.87 5.63 -14.14
C THR A 59 0.37 4.19 -14.23
N TYR A 60 -0.61 3.99 -15.10
CA TYR A 60 -1.29 2.71 -15.29
C TYR A 60 -1.26 2.30 -16.76
N GLY A 61 -1.34 0.99 -17.01
CA GLY A 61 -1.51 0.47 -18.36
C GLY A 61 -2.85 0.91 -18.98
N ARG A 62 -2.87 1.02 -20.31
CA ARG A 62 -4.00 1.56 -21.11
C ARG A 62 -5.37 0.92 -20.83
N LEU A 63 -5.41 -0.33 -20.40
CA LEU A 63 -6.64 -1.10 -20.17
C LEU A 63 -6.72 -1.70 -18.75
N GLY A 64 -5.81 -1.34 -17.84
CA GLY A 64 -5.66 -2.06 -16.57
C GLY A 64 -5.62 -1.19 -15.33
N SER A 65 -5.98 -1.77 -14.19
CA SER A 65 -5.78 -1.22 -12.85
C SER A 65 -4.38 -1.54 -12.29
N VAL A 66 -3.48 -2.05 -13.15
CA VAL A 66 -2.12 -2.44 -12.78
C VAL A 66 -1.19 -1.23 -12.96
N PRO A 67 -0.53 -0.77 -11.89
CA PRO A 67 0.43 0.32 -11.97
C PRO A 67 1.63 -0.10 -12.84
N ARG A 68 2.21 0.86 -13.56
CA ARG A 68 3.36 0.67 -14.44
C ARG A 68 4.55 1.51 -14.01
N THR A 69 4.31 2.72 -13.55
CA THR A 69 5.36 3.56 -12.97
C THR A 69 4.92 4.16 -11.64
N PHE A 70 5.91 4.49 -10.82
CA PHE A 70 5.80 5.19 -9.56
C PHE A 70 6.87 6.28 -9.51
N GLY A 71 6.49 7.51 -9.81
CA GLY A 71 7.43 8.60 -10.12
C GLY A 71 8.30 8.23 -11.31
N THR A 72 9.61 8.25 -11.11
CA THR A 72 10.62 7.85 -12.10
C THR A 72 10.91 6.35 -12.10
N TRP A 73 10.25 5.57 -11.24
CA TRP A 73 10.52 4.14 -11.10
C TRP A 73 9.53 3.29 -11.87
N ASP A 74 10.04 2.18 -12.42
CA ASP A 74 9.20 1.13 -12.96
C ASP A 74 8.55 0.31 -11.84
N VAL A 75 7.33 -0.17 -12.13
CA VAL A 75 6.57 -1.07 -11.28
C VAL A 75 6.40 -2.40 -12.01
N ASP A 76 7.07 -3.42 -11.49
CA ASP A 76 6.94 -4.78 -12.00
C ASP A 76 5.78 -5.48 -11.30
N CYS A 77 4.87 -6.04 -12.08
CA CYS A 77 3.73 -6.80 -11.56
C CYS A 77 3.66 -8.19 -12.18
N THR A 78 3.01 -9.12 -11.49
CA THR A 78 2.69 -10.43 -12.06
C THR A 78 1.75 -10.29 -13.26
N ALA A 79 2.04 -11.05 -14.32
CA ALA A 79 1.32 -10.93 -15.59
C ALA A 79 -0.20 -11.21 -15.47
N TRP A 80 -0.60 -12.12 -14.59
CA TRP A 80 -1.99 -12.59 -14.49
C TRP A 80 -2.81 -11.94 -13.37
N ALA A 81 -2.17 -11.57 -12.25
CA ALA A 81 -2.87 -11.10 -11.06
C ALA A 81 -2.59 -9.63 -10.73
N GLY A 82 -1.73 -8.94 -11.50
CA GLY A 82 -1.41 -7.53 -11.27
C GLY A 82 -0.78 -7.27 -9.90
N ILE A 83 -0.14 -8.28 -9.30
CA ILE A 83 0.44 -8.20 -7.97
C ILE A 83 1.83 -7.57 -8.09
N PRO A 84 2.13 -6.45 -7.41
CA PRO A 84 3.46 -5.85 -7.42
C PRO A 84 4.52 -6.86 -6.97
N ARG A 85 5.65 -6.91 -7.69
CA ARG A 85 6.84 -7.71 -7.37
C ARG A 85 8.05 -6.84 -7.12
N ARG A 86 8.07 -5.62 -7.67
CA ARG A 86 9.11 -4.62 -7.45
C ARG A 86 8.56 -3.24 -7.77
N ILE A 87 8.95 -2.25 -6.99
CA ILE A 87 8.71 -0.83 -7.27
C ILE A 87 10.05 -0.13 -7.14
N GLY A 88 10.65 0.25 -8.27
CA GLY A 88 12.00 0.81 -8.32
C GLY A 88 13.03 -0.08 -7.62
N PRO A 89 13.76 0.42 -6.59
CA PRO A 89 14.76 -0.36 -5.88
C PRO A 89 14.16 -1.36 -4.88
N TYR A 90 12.84 -1.31 -4.62
CA TYR A 90 12.20 -2.10 -3.56
C TYR A 90 11.53 -3.36 -4.10
N PRO A 91 12.12 -4.56 -3.90
CA PRO A 91 11.41 -5.82 -4.15
C PRO A 91 10.19 -5.94 -3.24
N VAL A 92 9.11 -6.56 -3.74
CA VAL A 92 7.88 -6.82 -2.99
C VAL A 92 7.69 -8.33 -2.89
N GLU A 93 7.78 -8.84 -1.67
CA GLU A 93 7.68 -10.27 -1.40
C GLU A 93 6.27 -10.67 -1.00
N HIS A 94 5.90 -11.86 -1.47
CA HIS A 94 4.60 -12.47 -1.21
C HIS A 94 4.79 -13.94 -0.86
N PRO A 95 4.20 -14.44 0.24
CA PRO A 95 4.18 -15.87 0.53
C PRO A 95 3.42 -16.61 -0.59
N ARG A 96 3.94 -17.77 -1.00
CA ARG A 96 3.53 -18.53 -2.19
C ARG A 96 2.02 -18.76 -2.32
N LEU A 97 1.28 -18.84 -1.21
CA LEU A 97 -0.13 -19.22 -1.17
C LEU A 97 -1.09 -18.10 -0.72
N SER A 98 -0.57 -16.89 -0.45
CA SER A 98 -1.35 -15.86 0.24
C SER A 98 -1.67 -14.65 -0.66
N GLY A 99 -0.78 -14.32 -1.59
CA GLY A 99 -0.89 -13.08 -2.39
C GLY A 99 -0.84 -11.78 -1.57
N ARG A 100 -0.59 -11.90 -0.25
CA ARG A 100 -0.39 -10.82 0.71
C ARG A 100 1.07 -10.40 0.72
N VAL A 101 1.34 -9.11 0.87
CA VAL A 101 2.73 -8.64 1.01
C VAL A 101 3.31 -9.11 2.34
N SER A 102 4.52 -9.67 2.34
CA SER A 102 5.28 -10.03 3.54
C SER A 102 6.52 -9.17 3.76
N ALA A 103 7.07 -8.59 2.70
CA ALA A 103 8.19 -7.65 2.78
C ALA A 103 8.19 -6.68 1.60
N ILE A 104 8.77 -5.49 1.82
CA ILE A 104 8.97 -4.45 0.81
C ILE A 104 10.38 -3.90 1.00
N GLY A 105 11.31 -4.24 0.10
CA GLY A 105 12.71 -3.90 0.27
C GLY A 105 13.23 -4.29 1.66
N PRO A 106 13.72 -3.34 2.47
CA PRO A 106 14.29 -3.65 3.78
C PRO A 106 13.25 -3.84 4.89
N ILE A 107 11.97 -3.54 4.65
CA ILE A 107 10.93 -3.60 5.69
C ILE A 107 10.11 -4.90 5.60
N GLY A 108 9.79 -5.47 6.76
CA GLY A 108 8.88 -6.61 6.89
C GLY A 108 7.44 -6.15 7.14
N VAL A 109 6.47 -6.94 6.71
CA VAL A 109 5.03 -6.71 6.98
C VAL A 109 4.45 -7.93 7.69
N SER A 110 4.00 -7.75 8.93
CA SER A 110 3.42 -8.82 9.75
C SER A 110 1.91 -8.71 9.88
N TYR A 111 1.26 -9.85 10.05
CA TYR A 111 -0.20 -9.98 10.13
C TYR A 111 -0.57 -10.53 11.51
N GLY A 112 -1.74 -10.13 12.02
CA GLY A 112 -2.26 -10.69 13.28
C GLY A 112 -2.74 -12.13 13.11
N LEU A 113 -2.93 -12.83 14.23
CA LEU A 113 -3.36 -14.25 14.28
C LEU A 113 -4.64 -14.55 13.46
N LEU A 114 -5.58 -13.60 13.42
CA LEU A 114 -6.82 -13.68 12.64
C LEU A 114 -6.65 -13.34 11.15
N GLY A 115 -5.40 -13.22 10.68
CA GLY A 115 -4.95 -13.42 9.30
C GLY A 115 -5.36 -12.40 8.24
N GLY A 116 -6.36 -11.56 8.44
CA GLY A 116 -6.96 -10.80 7.33
C GLY A 116 -6.18 -9.57 6.85
N ARG A 117 -5.44 -8.89 7.75
CA ARG A 117 -4.87 -7.57 7.49
C ARG A 117 -3.48 -7.38 8.10
N PRO A 118 -2.61 -6.58 7.45
CA PRO A 118 -1.29 -6.29 7.99
C PRO A 118 -1.45 -5.45 9.26
N ARG A 119 -0.71 -5.80 10.31
CA ARG A 119 -0.82 -5.19 11.65
C ARG A 119 0.40 -4.38 12.00
N ARG A 120 1.58 -4.81 11.57
CA ARG A 120 2.84 -4.12 11.88
C ARG A 120 3.78 -4.12 10.70
N VAL A 121 4.64 -3.12 10.69
CA VAL A 121 5.77 -2.99 9.79
C VAL A 121 7.03 -3.10 10.63
N VAL A 122 7.90 -4.03 10.28
CA VAL A 122 9.18 -4.24 10.96
C VAL A 122 10.25 -3.49 10.19
N LEU A 123 10.90 -2.55 10.85
CA LEU A 123 12.00 -1.77 10.27
C LEU A 123 13.34 -2.47 10.48
N PRO A 124 14.31 -2.26 9.56
CA PRO A 124 15.67 -2.72 9.78
C PRO A 124 16.30 -2.01 10.99
N GLU A 125 17.36 -2.61 11.53
CA GLU A 125 18.09 -2.04 12.65
C GLU A 125 18.69 -0.67 12.29
N GLY A 126 18.63 0.27 13.24
CA GLY A 126 19.10 1.65 13.05
C GLY A 126 18.07 2.60 12.44
N TRP A 127 16.92 2.12 11.98
CA TRP A 127 15.83 3.00 11.55
C TRP A 127 14.94 3.40 12.73
N THR A 128 14.71 4.70 12.86
CA THR A 128 13.82 5.30 13.86
C THR A 128 12.47 5.70 13.28
N ALA A 129 12.38 5.83 11.96
CA ALA A 129 11.17 6.16 11.21
C ALA A 129 11.24 5.54 9.81
N LEU A 130 10.09 5.50 9.12
CA LEU A 130 10.05 5.16 7.71
C LEU A 130 10.52 6.35 6.87
N PRO A 131 11.51 6.16 5.98
CA PRO A 131 11.80 7.11 4.92
C PRO A 131 10.56 7.37 4.05
N ASP A 132 10.43 8.60 3.55
CA ASP A 132 9.25 9.04 2.79
C ASP A 132 8.98 8.19 1.55
N ASP A 133 10.02 7.81 0.81
CA ASP A 133 9.90 6.94 -0.35
C ASP A 133 9.37 5.55 0.01
N VAL A 134 9.92 4.93 1.05
CA VAL A 134 9.47 3.62 1.57
C VAL A 134 8.04 3.72 2.09
N LEU A 135 7.68 4.81 2.77
CA LEU A 135 6.31 5.07 3.25
C LEU A 135 5.32 5.11 2.07
N ARG A 136 5.65 5.82 0.99
CA ARG A 136 4.77 5.92 -0.19
C ARG A 136 4.63 4.57 -0.90
N VAL A 137 5.73 3.82 -1.04
CA VAL A 137 5.74 2.47 -1.64
C VAL A 137 4.92 1.50 -0.79
N LEU A 138 5.12 1.50 0.53
CA LEU A 138 4.33 0.72 1.48
C LEU A 138 2.84 1.04 1.33
N PHE A 139 2.48 2.32 1.35
CA PHE A 139 1.10 2.74 1.20
C PHE A 139 0.51 2.27 -0.13
N LEU A 140 1.22 2.42 -1.26
CA LEU A 140 0.77 1.97 -2.57
C LEU A 140 0.51 0.45 -2.59
N VAL A 141 1.44 -0.36 -2.07
CA VAL A 141 1.29 -1.82 -2.04
C VAL A 141 0.09 -2.23 -1.18
N LEU A 142 -0.07 -1.64 0.01
CA LEU A 142 -1.20 -1.90 0.88
C LEU A 142 -2.54 -1.45 0.27
N HIS A 143 -2.54 -0.30 -0.42
CA HIS A 143 -3.71 0.22 -1.12
C HIS A 143 -4.16 -0.73 -2.24
N LEU A 144 -3.24 -1.18 -3.09
CA LEU A 144 -3.52 -2.11 -4.19
C LEU A 144 -4.00 -3.47 -3.67
N GLN A 145 -3.42 -3.97 -2.57
CA GLN A 145 -3.89 -5.19 -1.91
C GLN A 145 -5.33 -5.03 -1.38
N ALA A 146 -5.65 -3.89 -0.75
CA ALA A 146 -6.99 -3.62 -0.25
C ALA A 146 -8.03 -3.53 -1.38
N GLU A 147 -7.71 -2.85 -2.49
CA GLU A 147 -8.60 -2.75 -3.65
C GLU A 147 -8.86 -4.12 -4.29
N ARG A 148 -7.83 -4.97 -4.41
CA ARG A 148 -7.98 -6.36 -4.87
C ARG A 148 -8.91 -7.18 -3.97
N ASN A 149 -8.74 -7.07 -2.66
CA ASN A 149 -9.58 -7.81 -1.70
C ASN A 149 -11.04 -7.37 -1.79
N ARG A 150 -11.31 -6.08 -2.04
CA ARG A 150 -12.66 -5.55 -2.28
C ARG A 150 -13.26 -6.10 -3.58
N GLY A 151 -12.48 -6.11 -4.67
CA GLY A 151 -12.92 -6.65 -5.96
C GLY A 151 -13.24 -8.13 -5.91
N SER A 152 -12.46 -8.92 -5.16
CA SER A 152 -12.71 -10.36 -4.99
C SER A 152 -13.94 -10.66 -4.13
N SER A 153 -14.34 -9.77 -3.22
CA SER A 153 -15.48 -9.98 -2.32
C SER A 153 -16.83 -9.65 -2.97
N SER A 154 -16.85 -8.96 -4.12
CA SER A 154 -18.08 -8.61 -4.85
C SER A 154 -18.48 -9.66 -5.90
N ALA A 155 -17.69 -10.73 -6.06
CA ALA A 155 -17.90 -11.79 -7.03
C ALA A 155 -18.36 -13.13 -6.39
N ALA A 156 -18.80 -13.07 -5.13
CA ALA A 156 -19.30 -14.21 -4.35
C ALA A 156 -20.79 -14.04 -4.02
#